data_AF-A0A1M3TAR3-F1
#
_entry.id   AF-A0A1M3TAR3-F1
#
_cell.length_a   1.000
_cell.length_b   1.000
_cell.length_c   1.000
_cell.angle_alpha   90.00
_cell.angle_beta   90.00
_cell.angle_gamma   90.00
#
_symmetry.space_group_name_H-M   'P 1'
#
loop_
_entity.id
_entity.type
_entity.pdbx_description
1 polymer ?
#
loop_
_entity_poly.entity_id
_entity_poly.type
_entity_poly.pdbx_seq_one_letter_code
_entity_poly.pdbx_strand_id
1 'polypeptide(L)'
;MSLARPARCLFCSFSRAASAGPRVPSRQFHLSSVRLSDQKPKVPEVNKAPEGKTLDEIYREVKLDDFKHYTEEEKAALREHYTPEQIAAIEAGEKTIDPKDLAEQFRLRRDPMRLKYLDDFSVIEPGVDKHVRAPKTNSDYNATFKTEDDFMEDFARFFTESSEDPQPADFVRFLETNRVTHGKEEHELNGHSALSPNFLKDGETLEHMGDEIVPRPQYRTRFGELTYLNPEEPNEAEKRLFQVTGYGREYIKSLYIKDLVIRRVSNQTRLGKVPSMSVVTVAGNQNGLMGIGIAKSDEIVDACQQARARAVKNMQPVPRYEKRTIFGDVEGKVGAVELKLMHRPPGFGLRCQHLIFEMCRAAGIHDIAARVNRSRNPMNTVKAAYEALMSQRNPEDIARARGKKMVDVRGVYYSGKGVLSRRERRTA
;
A
#
# COMPACT_ATOMS: atom_id res chain seq x y z
N MET A 1 -31.48 -6.30 -84.46
CA MET A 1 -30.10 -5.96 -84.07
C MET A 1 -29.94 -6.25 -82.58
N SER A 2 -29.10 -7.25 -82.26
CA SER A 2 -28.69 -7.79 -80.94
C SER A 2 -29.75 -7.96 -79.83
N LEU A 3 -30.46 -9.09 -79.88
CA LEU A 3 -31.13 -9.72 -78.74
C LEU A 3 -30.34 -10.97 -78.32
N ALA A 4 -29.40 -10.83 -77.39
CA ALA A 4 -28.95 -11.87 -76.45
C ALA A 4 -27.63 -11.48 -75.75
N ARG A 5 -27.71 -10.90 -74.55
CA ARG A 5 -26.83 -11.26 -73.44
C ARG A 5 -27.61 -11.14 -72.12
N PRO A 6 -27.73 -12.22 -71.33
CA PRO A 6 -28.53 -12.22 -70.11
C PRO A 6 -27.77 -11.62 -68.92
N ALA A 7 -28.54 -10.99 -68.03
CA ALA A 7 -28.11 -10.56 -66.71
C ALA A 7 -27.68 -11.78 -65.87
N ARG A 8 -26.43 -11.80 -65.40
CA ARG A 8 -26.02 -12.66 -64.29
C ARG A 8 -24.82 -12.07 -63.54
N CYS A 9 -25.03 -11.94 -62.24
CA CYS A 9 -24.02 -11.88 -61.17
C CYS A 9 -23.42 -10.52 -60.81
N LEU A 10 -24.24 -9.67 -60.17
CA LEU A 10 -23.83 -8.57 -59.28
C LEU A 10 -23.25 -9.03 -57.92
N PHE A 11 -22.73 -10.27 -57.82
CA PHE A 11 -22.20 -10.84 -56.57
C PHE A 11 -20.72 -11.29 -56.65
N CYS A 12 -19.99 -10.93 -57.70
CA CYS A 12 -18.56 -11.24 -57.82
C CYS A 12 -17.61 -10.13 -57.33
N SER A 13 -18.10 -9.16 -56.54
CA SER A 13 -17.26 -8.11 -55.92
C SER A 13 -16.68 -8.50 -54.54
N PHE A 14 -16.63 -9.79 -54.20
CA PHE A 14 -15.90 -10.29 -53.03
C PHE A 14 -14.97 -11.44 -53.42
N SER A 15 -13.92 -11.14 -54.18
CA SER A 15 -12.80 -12.08 -54.32
C SER A 15 -11.45 -11.36 -54.50
N ARG A 16 -10.89 -10.90 -53.37
CA ARG A 16 -9.46 -10.86 -52.94
C ARG A 16 -9.29 -9.78 -51.85
N ALA A 17 -8.49 -9.92 -50.79
CA ALA A 17 -7.57 -10.96 -50.36
C ALA A 17 -7.56 -10.99 -48.81
N ALA A 18 -7.72 -12.16 -48.20
CA ALA A 18 -7.44 -12.35 -46.78
C ALA A 18 -5.95 -12.73 -46.63
N SER A 19 -5.27 -12.00 -45.76
CA SER A 19 -3.87 -12.13 -45.38
C SER A 19 -3.46 -13.57 -45.04
N ALA A 20 -2.25 -13.97 -45.45
CA ALA A 20 -1.58 -15.15 -44.94
C ALA A 20 -1.21 -14.97 -43.46
N GLY A 21 -2.08 -15.39 -42.56
CA GLY A 21 -1.72 -15.65 -41.16
C GLY A 21 -1.06 -17.04 -41.04
N PRO A 22 -0.17 -17.26 -40.05
CA PRO A 22 0.44 -18.57 -39.83
C PRO A 22 -0.64 -19.59 -39.43
N ARG A 23 -0.81 -20.64 -40.23
CA ARG A 23 -1.64 -21.80 -39.86
C ARG A 23 -0.86 -22.63 -38.83
N VAL A 24 -1.37 -22.70 -37.61
CA VAL A 24 -0.88 -23.63 -36.60
C VAL A 24 -1.23 -25.07 -37.05
N PRO A 25 -0.26 -26.00 -37.15
CA PRO A 25 -0.58 -27.39 -37.47
C PRO A 25 -1.23 -28.06 -36.25
N SER A 26 -2.53 -28.36 -36.34
CA SER A 26 -3.19 -29.26 -35.39
C SER A 26 -2.75 -30.69 -35.67
N ARG A 27 -2.02 -31.32 -34.75
CA ARG A 27 -1.72 -32.76 -34.80
C ARG A 27 -3.01 -33.58 -34.68
N GLN A 28 -3.23 -34.53 -35.58
CA GLN A 28 -4.23 -35.58 -35.40
C GLN A 28 -3.65 -36.62 -34.43
N PHE A 29 -4.29 -36.80 -33.28
CA PHE A 29 -3.97 -37.89 -32.35
C PHE A 29 -4.55 -39.19 -32.89
N HIS A 30 -3.73 -40.03 -33.51
CA HIS A 30 -4.09 -41.43 -33.76
C HIS A 30 -3.66 -42.29 -32.57
N LEU A 31 -4.54 -43.20 -32.14
CA LEU A 31 -4.37 -44.10 -30.99
C LEU A 31 -3.38 -45.26 -31.20
N SER A 32 -2.78 -45.42 -32.38
CA SER A 32 -1.85 -46.51 -32.64
C SER A 32 -0.46 -46.20 -32.10
N SER A 33 0.08 -47.10 -31.27
CA SER A 33 1.50 -47.07 -30.87
C SER A 33 2.41 -47.02 -32.10
N VAL A 34 3.32 -46.06 -32.15
CA VAL A 34 4.36 -45.99 -33.18
C VAL A 34 5.15 -47.30 -33.14
N ARG A 35 5.12 -48.08 -34.22
CA ARG A 35 6.02 -49.23 -34.37
C ARG A 35 7.44 -48.66 -34.51
N LEU A 36 8.24 -48.78 -33.46
CA LEU A 36 9.67 -48.52 -33.54
C LEU A 36 10.24 -49.50 -34.57
N SER A 37 10.79 -48.97 -35.66
CA SER A 37 11.57 -49.76 -36.60
C SER A 37 12.87 -50.20 -35.93
N ASP A 38 13.34 -51.42 -36.23
CA ASP A 38 14.65 -51.96 -35.81
C ASP A 38 15.85 -51.22 -36.45
N GLN A 39 15.70 -49.93 -36.78
CA GLN A 39 16.80 -49.12 -37.25
C GLN A 39 17.74 -48.83 -36.09
N LYS A 40 19.00 -49.27 -36.22
CA LYS A 40 20.08 -48.87 -35.32
C LYS A 40 20.07 -47.33 -35.17
N PRO A 41 20.14 -46.79 -33.94
CA PRO A 41 20.12 -45.35 -33.74
C PRO A 41 21.28 -44.72 -34.51
N LYS A 42 20.97 -43.75 -35.37
CA LYS A 42 22.00 -42.95 -36.04
C LYS A 42 22.65 -42.05 -34.99
N VAL A 43 23.83 -42.44 -34.52
CA VAL A 43 24.75 -41.49 -33.90
C VAL A 43 25.26 -40.60 -35.03
N PRO A 44 25.05 -39.28 -34.99
CA PRO A 44 25.58 -38.41 -36.03
C PRO A 44 27.11 -38.39 -35.93
N GLU A 45 27.79 -38.83 -36.99
CA GLU A 45 29.25 -38.68 -37.11
C GLU A 45 29.59 -37.18 -37.15
N VAL A 46 30.31 -36.71 -36.14
CA VAL A 46 30.76 -35.32 -36.03
C VAL A 46 32.02 -35.15 -36.88
N ASN A 47 31.90 -34.43 -37.99
CA ASN A 47 33.06 -33.94 -38.74
C ASN A 47 33.84 -32.94 -37.86
N LYS A 48 35.12 -33.23 -37.61
CA LYS A 48 36.05 -32.31 -36.92
C LYS A 48 36.24 -31.05 -37.76
N ALA A 49 35.88 -29.89 -37.22
CA ALA A 49 36.21 -28.57 -37.78
C ALA A 49 37.59 -28.09 -37.25
N PRO A 50 38.30 -27.20 -37.98
CA PRO A 50 39.71 -26.93 -37.74
C PRO A 50 39.96 -25.96 -36.57
N GLU A 51 40.95 -26.34 -35.75
CA GLU A 51 41.86 -25.56 -34.89
C GLU A 51 41.44 -24.13 -34.47
N GLY A 52 40.43 -24.06 -33.61
CA GLY A 52 40.18 -22.89 -32.76
C GLY A 52 39.01 -23.16 -31.82
N LYS A 53 39.28 -23.28 -30.50
CA LYS A 53 38.22 -23.63 -29.53
C LYS A 53 37.18 -22.52 -29.45
N THR A 54 35.99 -22.75 -30.02
CA THR A 54 34.82 -21.88 -29.81
C THR A 54 34.38 -21.91 -28.33
N LEU A 55 33.65 -20.88 -27.84
CA LEU A 55 33.09 -20.90 -26.47
C LEU A 55 32.26 -22.16 -26.22
N ASP A 56 31.57 -22.68 -27.25
CA ASP A 56 30.82 -23.93 -27.21
C ASP A 56 31.69 -25.19 -27.10
N GLU A 57 32.96 -25.15 -27.51
CA GLU A 57 33.93 -26.24 -27.37
C GLU A 57 34.56 -26.27 -25.96
N ILE A 58 34.70 -25.12 -25.31
CA ILE A 58 35.15 -25.02 -23.91
C ILE A 58 34.12 -25.66 -22.94
N TYR A 59 32.83 -25.64 -23.28
CA TYR A 59 31.76 -26.27 -22.48
C TYR A 59 31.57 -27.78 -22.75
N ARG A 60 32.31 -28.40 -23.68
CA ARG A 60 31.96 -29.71 -24.27
C ARG A 60 33.03 -30.80 -24.18
N GLU A 61 33.99 -30.70 -23.26
CA GLU A 61 34.95 -31.79 -23.01
C GLU A 61 34.62 -32.51 -21.69
N VAL A 62 33.42 -33.11 -21.60
CA VAL A 62 33.08 -33.99 -20.47
C VAL A 62 33.66 -35.37 -20.75
N LYS A 63 34.48 -35.88 -19.83
CA LYS A 63 35.12 -37.19 -19.93
C LYS A 63 34.34 -38.22 -19.14
N LEU A 64 34.52 -39.50 -19.48
CA LEU A 64 33.97 -40.61 -18.71
C LEU A 64 34.36 -40.54 -17.23
N ASP A 65 35.59 -40.11 -16.95
CA ASP A 65 36.15 -40.00 -15.60
C ASP A 65 35.44 -38.93 -14.72
N ASP A 66 34.68 -38.02 -15.33
CA ASP A 66 33.93 -36.98 -14.62
C ASP A 66 32.63 -37.53 -14.00
N PHE A 67 32.13 -38.67 -14.50
CA PHE A 67 30.90 -39.32 -14.02
C PHE A 67 31.22 -40.60 -13.24
N LYS A 68 31.68 -40.44 -12.00
CA LYS A 68 31.99 -41.57 -11.11
C LYS A 68 30.73 -42.09 -10.42
N HIS A 69 30.67 -43.41 -10.26
CA HIS A 69 29.68 -44.06 -9.41
C HIS A 69 29.91 -43.70 -7.94
N TYR A 70 28.82 -43.70 -7.18
CA TYR A 70 28.88 -43.47 -5.75
C TYR A 70 29.64 -44.59 -5.04
N THR A 71 30.51 -44.19 -4.13
CA THR A 71 31.22 -45.12 -3.24
C THR A 71 30.27 -45.69 -2.19
N GLU A 72 30.66 -46.82 -1.58
CA GLU A 72 29.86 -47.44 -0.52
C GLU A 72 29.72 -46.51 0.71
N GLU A 73 30.74 -45.69 0.97
CA GLU A 73 30.73 -44.67 2.03
C GLU A 73 29.74 -43.54 1.74
N GLU A 74 29.72 -43.02 0.51
CA GLU A 74 28.74 -42.01 0.08
C GLU A 74 27.31 -42.56 0.09
N LYS A 75 27.12 -43.83 -0.30
CA LYS A 75 25.82 -44.51 -0.21
C LYS A 75 25.38 -44.68 1.24
N ALA A 76 26.30 -44.93 2.17
CA ALA A 76 26.01 -44.96 3.59
C ALA A 76 25.59 -43.57 4.11
N ALA A 77 26.27 -42.49 3.70
CA ALA A 77 25.90 -41.12 4.05
C ALA A 77 24.52 -40.72 3.49
N LEU A 78 24.19 -41.12 2.25
CA LEU A 78 22.86 -40.88 1.68
C LEU A 78 21.76 -41.61 2.47
N ARG A 79 22.06 -42.77 3.06
CA ARG A 79 21.14 -43.52 3.94
C ARG A 79 20.80 -42.82 5.24
N GLU A 80 21.61 -41.86 5.68
CA GLU A 80 21.30 -41.05 6.86
C GLU A 80 20.28 -39.95 6.56
N HIS A 81 20.24 -39.45 5.32
CA HIS A 81 19.42 -38.30 4.93
C HIS A 81 18.11 -38.67 4.21
N TYR A 82 18.09 -39.77 3.46
CA TYR A 82 16.95 -40.16 2.62
C TYR A 82 16.20 -41.39 3.14
N THR A 83 14.94 -41.52 2.74
CA THR A 83 14.12 -42.69 3.05
C THR A 83 14.57 -43.93 2.26
N PRO A 84 14.33 -45.16 2.74
CA PRO A 84 14.74 -46.38 2.02
C PRO A 84 14.12 -46.48 0.62
N GLU A 85 12.90 -45.96 0.45
CA GLU A 85 12.22 -45.92 -0.86
C GLU A 85 12.92 -44.97 -1.84
N GLN A 86 13.33 -43.78 -1.37
CA GLN A 86 14.09 -42.83 -2.17
C GLN A 86 15.47 -43.38 -2.55
N ILE A 87 16.13 -44.11 -1.65
CA ILE A 87 17.44 -44.70 -1.90
C ILE A 87 17.37 -45.81 -2.93
N ALA A 88 16.33 -46.66 -2.86
CA ALA A 88 16.08 -47.64 -3.90
C ALA A 88 15.90 -46.98 -5.28
N ALA A 89 15.28 -45.81 -5.33
CA ALA A 89 15.16 -45.03 -6.57
C ALA A 89 16.50 -44.43 -7.04
N ILE A 90 17.34 -43.94 -6.13
CA ILE A 90 18.70 -43.45 -6.44
C ILE A 90 19.58 -44.58 -6.98
N GLU A 91 19.59 -45.74 -6.32
CA GLU A 91 20.36 -46.92 -6.74
C GLU A 91 19.86 -47.45 -8.10
N ALA A 92 18.54 -47.45 -8.33
CA ALA A 92 17.97 -47.78 -9.64
C ALA A 92 18.39 -46.77 -10.72
N GLY A 93 18.36 -45.48 -10.41
CA GLY A 93 18.80 -44.40 -11.30
C GLY A 93 20.25 -44.56 -11.72
N GLU A 94 21.16 -44.75 -10.76
CA GLU A 94 22.59 -44.97 -11.00
C GLU A 94 22.86 -46.22 -11.85
N LYS A 95 22.09 -47.30 -11.64
CA LYS A 95 22.21 -48.53 -12.43
C LYS A 95 21.68 -48.38 -13.86
N THR A 96 20.68 -47.52 -14.08
CA THR A 96 20.04 -47.35 -15.38
C THR A 96 20.73 -46.33 -16.28
N ILE A 97 21.37 -45.31 -15.72
CA ILE A 97 21.99 -44.22 -16.48
C ILE A 97 23.48 -44.52 -16.62
N ASP A 98 23.89 -44.97 -17.81
CA ASP A 98 25.29 -45.30 -18.08
C ASP A 98 26.14 -44.02 -18.25
N PRO A 99 27.33 -43.92 -17.61
CA PRO A 99 28.20 -42.74 -17.72
C PRO A 99 28.74 -42.53 -19.14
N LYS A 100 28.74 -43.60 -19.96
CA LYS A 100 29.12 -43.53 -21.38
C LYS A 100 28.15 -42.70 -22.20
N ASP A 101 26.86 -42.87 -21.97
CA ASP A 101 25.83 -42.11 -22.68
C ASP A 101 25.88 -40.62 -22.31
N LEU A 102 26.18 -40.32 -21.03
CA LEU A 102 26.44 -38.95 -20.60
C LEU A 102 27.69 -38.38 -21.29
N ALA A 103 28.82 -39.07 -21.30
CA ALA A 103 30.02 -38.55 -21.95
C ALA A 103 29.84 -38.31 -23.47
N GLU A 104 29.08 -39.16 -24.17
CA GLU A 104 28.88 -39.04 -25.62
C GLU A 104 27.78 -38.03 -26.02
N GLN A 105 26.70 -37.92 -25.25
CA GLN A 105 25.48 -37.21 -25.67
C GLN A 105 25.07 -36.05 -24.74
N PHE A 106 25.79 -35.82 -23.63
CA PHE A 106 25.40 -34.80 -22.65
C PHE A 106 25.32 -33.40 -23.25
N ARG A 107 24.24 -32.70 -22.86
CA ARG A 107 24.01 -31.28 -23.18
C ARG A 107 23.32 -30.61 -22.01
N LEU A 108 23.71 -29.38 -21.70
CA LEU A 108 23.01 -28.56 -20.72
C LEU A 108 21.58 -28.25 -21.20
N ARG A 109 20.61 -28.51 -20.32
CA ARG A 109 19.19 -28.25 -20.56
C ARG A 109 18.90 -26.74 -20.59
N ARG A 110 18.39 -26.22 -21.71
CA ARG A 110 18.12 -24.78 -21.96
C ARG A 110 16.67 -24.47 -22.37
N ASP A 111 15.77 -25.43 -22.33
CA ASP A 111 14.36 -25.23 -22.66
C ASP A 111 13.60 -24.43 -21.58
N PRO A 112 12.48 -23.78 -21.92
CA PRO A 112 11.69 -22.99 -20.97
C PRO A 112 11.10 -23.81 -19.81
N MET A 113 10.96 -25.13 -19.98
CA MET A 113 10.38 -26.04 -18.97
C MET A 113 11.42 -26.59 -18.00
N ARG A 114 12.69 -26.15 -18.09
CA ARG A 114 13.69 -26.52 -17.09
C ARG A 114 13.39 -25.84 -15.75
N LEU A 115 13.72 -26.52 -14.66
CA LEU A 115 13.70 -25.93 -13.33
C LEU A 115 14.78 -24.84 -13.25
N LYS A 116 14.46 -23.71 -12.60
CA LYS A 116 15.36 -22.55 -12.48
C LYS A 116 16.20 -22.58 -11.20
N TYR A 117 15.86 -23.46 -10.28
CA TYR A 117 16.53 -23.71 -9.02
C TYR A 117 16.89 -25.20 -8.95
N LEU A 118 17.82 -25.53 -8.06
CA LEU A 118 18.18 -26.91 -7.74
C LEU A 118 17.43 -27.31 -6.47
N ASP A 119 16.77 -28.45 -6.53
CA ASP A 119 16.02 -29.03 -5.43
C ASP A 119 16.06 -30.55 -5.59
N ASP A 120 16.03 -31.26 -4.47
CA ASP A 120 15.99 -32.73 -4.42
C ASP A 120 14.57 -33.29 -4.53
N PHE A 121 13.54 -32.44 -4.35
CA PHE A 121 12.12 -32.80 -4.39
C PHE A 121 11.77 -33.98 -3.46
N SER A 122 12.51 -34.11 -2.35
CA SER A 122 12.36 -35.20 -1.39
C SER A 122 11.15 -35.01 -0.48
N VAL A 123 10.78 -33.76 -0.18
CA VAL A 123 9.67 -33.37 0.69
C VAL A 123 8.68 -32.52 -0.11
N ILE A 124 7.40 -32.59 0.26
CA ILE A 124 6.34 -31.76 -0.32
C ILE A 124 6.33 -30.40 0.38
N GLU A 125 6.70 -29.35 -0.33
CA GLU A 125 6.77 -28.01 0.24
C GLU A 125 5.41 -27.30 0.17
N PRO A 126 4.92 -26.73 1.29
CA PRO A 126 3.69 -25.96 1.27
C PRO A 126 3.85 -24.69 0.42
N GLY A 127 2.91 -24.48 -0.51
CA GLY A 127 2.85 -23.30 -1.38
C GLY A 127 3.51 -23.48 -2.76
N VAL A 128 4.60 -24.24 -2.85
CA VAL A 128 5.23 -24.60 -4.13
C VAL A 128 4.57 -25.84 -4.72
N ASP A 129 4.42 -26.87 -3.90
CA ASP A 129 3.82 -28.14 -4.30
C ASP A 129 2.32 -28.17 -4.07
N LYS A 130 1.69 -29.18 -4.70
CA LYS A 130 0.30 -29.51 -4.40
C LYS A 130 0.21 -30.10 -3.01
N HIS A 131 -0.83 -29.72 -2.27
CA HIS A 131 -1.04 -30.24 -0.92
C HIS A 131 -1.24 -31.76 -0.94
N VAL A 132 -0.80 -32.38 0.16
CA VAL A 132 -1.00 -33.82 0.38
C VAL A 132 -2.49 -34.06 0.56
N ARG A 133 -3.05 -34.95 -0.28
CA ARG A 133 -4.43 -35.39 -0.13
C ARG A 133 -4.46 -36.50 0.92
N ALA A 134 -5.42 -36.41 1.85
CA ALA A 134 -5.75 -37.52 2.74
C ALA A 134 -5.97 -38.82 1.94
N PRO A 135 -5.82 -40.01 2.53
CA PRO A 135 -6.12 -41.27 1.86
C PRO A 135 -7.63 -41.43 1.65
N LYS A 136 -8.03 -42.15 0.58
CA LYS A 136 -9.44 -42.40 0.24
C LYS A 136 -10.22 -43.15 1.32
N THR A 137 -9.54 -43.83 2.22
CA THR A 137 -10.14 -44.55 3.35
C THR A 137 -10.84 -43.62 4.34
N ASN A 138 -10.38 -42.37 4.45
CA ASN A 138 -10.91 -41.36 5.37
C ASN A 138 -12.28 -40.84 4.93
N SER A 139 -12.64 -40.92 3.65
CA SER A 139 -13.93 -40.42 3.16
C SER A 139 -15.09 -41.29 3.65
N ASP A 140 -16.10 -40.67 4.24
CA ASP A 140 -17.35 -41.31 4.64
C ASP A 140 -18.53 -40.69 3.89
N TYR A 141 -19.12 -41.46 2.98
CA TYR A 141 -20.23 -40.99 2.15
C TYR A 141 -21.57 -40.99 2.87
N ASN A 142 -21.67 -41.67 4.01
CA ASN A 142 -22.90 -41.76 4.80
C ASN A 142 -22.90 -40.78 5.98
N ALA A 143 -21.89 -39.91 6.09
CA ALA A 143 -21.80 -38.94 7.17
C ALA A 143 -22.98 -37.96 7.13
N THR A 144 -23.63 -37.76 8.28
CA THR A 144 -24.77 -36.85 8.42
C THR A 144 -24.47 -35.82 9.50
N PHE A 145 -24.96 -34.58 9.36
CA PHE A 145 -24.82 -33.60 10.44
C PHE A 145 -25.59 -34.03 11.70
N LYS A 146 -25.04 -33.70 12.86
CA LYS A 146 -25.73 -33.82 14.15
C LYS A 146 -26.97 -32.93 14.17
N THR A 147 -28.01 -33.41 14.84
CA THR A 147 -29.23 -32.65 15.10
C THR A 147 -29.08 -31.75 16.32
N GLU A 148 -30.02 -30.83 16.55
CA GLU A 148 -30.02 -29.97 17.73
C GLU A 148 -30.04 -30.78 19.03
N ASP A 149 -30.80 -31.88 19.07
CA ASP A 149 -30.87 -32.79 20.21
C ASP A 149 -29.50 -33.45 20.48
N ASP A 150 -28.80 -33.89 19.43
CA ASP A 150 -27.45 -34.48 19.55
C ASP A 150 -26.43 -33.47 20.12
N PHE A 151 -26.51 -32.21 19.69
CA PHE A 151 -25.66 -31.15 20.24
C PHE A 151 -25.98 -30.85 21.71
N MET A 152 -27.27 -30.91 22.09
CA MET A 152 -27.69 -30.76 23.49
C MET A 152 -27.16 -31.90 24.35
N GLU A 153 -27.11 -33.13 23.82
CA GLU A 153 -26.52 -34.27 24.50
C GLU A 153 -25.00 -34.14 24.67
N ASP A 154 -24.28 -33.69 23.63
CA ASP A 154 -22.83 -33.43 23.73
C ASP A 154 -22.53 -32.30 24.73
N PHE A 155 -23.37 -31.27 24.76
CA PHE A 155 -23.25 -30.18 25.72
C PHE A 155 -23.55 -30.68 27.14
N ALA A 156 -24.60 -31.48 27.33
CA ALA A 156 -24.89 -32.12 28.60
C ALA A 156 -23.71 -33.00 29.06
N ARG A 157 -23.12 -33.79 28.15
CA ARG A 157 -21.94 -34.62 28.41
C ARG A 157 -20.76 -33.77 28.88
N PHE A 158 -20.51 -32.64 28.20
CA PHE A 158 -19.48 -31.69 28.60
C PHE A 158 -19.68 -31.20 30.04
N PHE A 159 -20.90 -30.83 30.47
CA PHE A 159 -21.13 -30.41 31.87
C PHE A 159 -21.02 -31.56 32.87
N THR A 160 -21.35 -32.79 32.48
CA THR A 160 -21.19 -33.95 33.37
C THR A 160 -19.73 -34.35 33.57
N GLU A 161 -18.88 -34.13 32.55
CA GLU A 161 -17.46 -34.48 32.57
C GLU A 161 -16.57 -33.32 33.06
N SER A 162 -17.03 -32.08 32.90
CA SER A 162 -16.33 -30.89 33.38
C SER A 162 -16.46 -30.73 34.89
N SER A 163 -15.51 -30.02 35.50
CA SER A 163 -15.62 -29.61 36.90
C SER A 163 -16.85 -28.73 37.14
N GLU A 164 -17.36 -28.67 38.39
CA GLU A 164 -18.58 -27.92 38.77
C GLU A 164 -18.62 -26.46 38.25
N ASP A 165 -17.45 -25.83 38.03
CA ASP A 165 -17.32 -24.49 37.43
C ASP A 165 -16.38 -24.48 36.19
N PRO A 166 -16.89 -24.70 34.96
CA PRO A 166 -16.08 -24.71 33.74
C PRO A 166 -15.51 -23.32 33.43
N GLN A 167 -14.21 -23.24 33.15
CA GLN A 167 -13.58 -21.97 32.78
C GLN A 167 -13.86 -21.63 31.31
N PRO A 168 -13.79 -20.35 30.89
CA PRO A 168 -13.97 -19.98 29.49
C PRO A 168 -13.05 -20.72 28.50
N ALA A 169 -11.85 -21.11 28.92
CA ALA A 169 -10.92 -21.89 28.12
C ALA A 169 -11.43 -23.32 27.85
N ASP A 170 -12.14 -23.92 28.80
CA ASP A 170 -12.68 -25.28 28.65
C ASP A 170 -13.86 -25.27 27.66
N PHE A 171 -14.68 -24.22 27.67
CA PHE A 171 -15.70 -24.01 26.64
C PHE A 171 -15.09 -23.83 25.24
N VAL A 172 -14.00 -23.07 25.11
CA VAL A 172 -13.30 -22.91 23.83
C VAL A 172 -12.78 -24.25 23.34
N ARG A 173 -12.13 -25.03 24.21
CA ARG A 173 -11.65 -26.38 23.87
C ARG A 173 -12.79 -27.30 23.45
N PHE A 174 -13.91 -27.28 24.17
CA PHE A 174 -15.10 -28.04 23.81
C PHE A 174 -15.60 -27.67 22.41
N LEU A 175 -15.77 -26.38 22.11
CA LEU A 175 -16.22 -25.92 20.80
C LEU A 175 -15.24 -26.29 19.66
N GLU A 176 -13.93 -26.28 19.93
CA GLU A 176 -12.91 -26.64 18.93
C GLU A 176 -12.80 -28.16 18.69
N THR A 177 -13.08 -28.97 19.72
CA THR A 177 -12.93 -30.43 19.67
C THR A 177 -14.23 -31.17 19.36
N ASN A 178 -15.39 -30.55 19.62
CA ASN A 178 -16.66 -31.21 19.40
C ASN A 178 -16.94 -31.39 17.90
N ARG A 179 -17.33 -32.62 17.56
CA ARG A 179 -17.66 -33.00 16.20
C ARG A 179 -19.01 -32.50 15.76
N VAL A 180 -19.13 -32.26 14.46
CA VAL A 180 -20.33 -31.72 13.85
C VAL A 180 -21.13 -32.81 13.10
N THR A 181 -20.52 -33.96 12.80
CA THR A 181 -21.17 -35.04 12.05
C THR A 181 -21.24 -36.36 12.82
N HIS A 182 -22.17 -37.20 12.39
CA HIS A 182 -22.22 -38.63 12.68
C HIS A 182 -21.48 -39.36 11.56
N GLY A 183 -20.50 -40.19 11.89
CA GLY A 183 -19.71 -40.93 10.91
C GLY A 183 -18.30 -41.22 11.39
N LYS A 184 -17.39 -41.51 10.45
CA LYS A 184 -15.96 -41.68 10.76
C LYS A 184 -15.31 -40.39 11.25
N GLU A 185 -14.57 -40.48 12.35
CA GLU A 185 -13.81 -39.37 12.94
C GLU A 185 -12.80 -38.75 11.97
N GLU A 186 -12.11 -39.62 11.22
CA GLU A 186 -11.07 -39.25 10.26
C GLU A 186 -11.61 -38.42 9.10
N HIS A 187 -12.91 -38.57 8.79
CA HIS A 187 -13.57 -37.82 7.72
C HIS A 187 -13.71 -36.34 8.04
N GLU A 188 -14.02 -36.02 9.30
CA GLU A 188 -14.16 -34.64 9.78
C GLU A 188 -12.78 -34.00 9.99
N LEU A 189 -11.87 -34.70 10.66
CA LEU A 189 -10.57 -34.15 11.07
C LEU A 189 -9.58 -34.04 9.91
N ASN A 190 -9.58 -35.02 8.99
CA ASN A 190 -8.62 -35.08 7.88
C ASN A 190 -9.30 -35.62 6.62
N GLY A 191 -10.40 -34.96 6.24
CA GLY A 191 -11.09 -35.20 4.98
C GLY A 191 -10.28 -34.72 3.77
N HIS A 192 -10.63 -35.21 2.58
CA HIS A 192 -9.99 -34.72 1.36
C HIS A 192 -10.35 -33.25 1.10
N SER A 193 -9.36 -32.37 1.17
CA SER A 193 -9.52 -30.98 0.71
C SER A 193 -9.12 -30.83 -0.75
N ALA A 194 -9.83 -29.99 -1.50
CA ALA A 194 -9.43 -29.49 -2.81
C ALA A 194 -8.85 -28.08 -2.76
N LEU A 195 -8.83 -27.46 -1.56
CA LEU A 195 -8.33 -26.11 -1.35
C LEU A 195 -6.82 -26.08 -1.60
N SER A 196 -6.35 -25.09 -2.35
CA SER A 196 -4.92 -24.84 -2.51
C SER A 196 -4.30 -24.38 -1.19
N PRO A 197 -3.02 -24.72 -0.92
CA PRO A 197 -2.34 -24.18 0.25
C PRO A 197 -2.29 -22.65 0.21
N ASN A 198 -2.42 -22.02 1.38
CA ASN A 198 -2.24 -20.57 1.50
C ASN A 198 -0.76 -20.22 1.30
N PHE A 199 -0.49 -19.18 0.51
CA PHE A 199 0.87 -18.67 0.30
C PHE A 199 1.37 -17.79 1.44
N LEU A 200 0.45 -17.16 2.17
CA LEU A 200 0.71 -16.26 3.30
C LEU A 200 0.47 -17.01 4.60
N LYS A 201 1.29 -16.76 5.61
CA LYS A 201 0.98 -17.20 6.98
C LYS A 201 -0.13 -16.34 7.56
N ASP A 202 -0.78 -16.84 8.61
CA ASP A 202 -1.86 -16.11 9.27
C ASP A 202 -1.35 -14.78 9.84
N GLY A 203 -1.94 -13.67 9.38
CA GLY A 203 -1.54 -12.32 9.76
C GLY A 203 -0.51 -11.66 8.85
N GLU A 204 0.07 -12.38 7.90
CA GLU A 204 0.90 -11.78 6.85
C GLU A 204 0.03 -11.12 5.77
N THR A 205 0.48 -9.98 5.26
CA THR A 205 -0.11 -9.33 4.10
C THR A 205 0.90 -9.34 2.95
N LEU A 206 0.42 -9.11 1.73
CA LEU A 206 1.30 -9.06 0.56
C LEU A 206 2.39 -7.97 0.67
N GLU A 207 2.14 -6.94 1.47
CA GLU A 207 3.06 -5.82 1.73
C GLU A 207 4.05 -6.12 2.88
N HIS A 208 3.70 -7.03 3.79
CA HIS A 208 4.45 -7.36 5.00
C HIS A 208 4.71 -8.88 5.07
N MET A 209 5.31 -9.42 4.01
CA MET A 209 5.73 -10.82 3.93
C MET A 209 6.99 -11.04 4.76
N GLY A 210 6.90 -11.82 5.84
CA GLY A 210 8.04 -12.18 6.70
C GLY A 210 8.42 -11.15 7.76
N ASP A 211 7.66 -10.07 7.92
CA ASP A 211 7.81 -9.16 9.06
C ASP A 211 7.36 -9.88 10.35
N GLU A 212 8.03 -9.60 11.48
CA GLU A 212 7.57 -10.13 12.77
C GLU A 212 6.16 -9.62 13.06
N ILE A 213 5.22 -10.55 13.27
CA ILE A 213 3.84 -10.24 13.64
C ILE A 213 3.87 -9.60 15.03
N VAL A 214 3.94 -8.28 15.10
CA VAL A 214 3.77 -7.56 16.37
C VAL A 214 2.29 -7.66 16.74
N PRO A 215 1.91 -8.38 17.82
CA PRO A 215 0.53 -8.40 18.24
C PRO A 215 0.10 -6.97 18.55
N ARG A 216 -1.02 -6.54 17.96
CA ARG A 216 -1.56 -5.18 18.17
C ARG A 216 -1.67 -4.94 19.69
N PRO A 217 -1.13 -3.85 20.25
CA PRO A 217 -1.21 -3.61 21.68
C PRO A 217 -2.67 -3.43 22.10
N GLN A 218 -3.15 -4.35 22.93
CA GLN A 218 -4.49 -4.32 23.51
C GLN A 218 -4.45 -3.62 24.87
N TYR A 219 -5.41 -2.75 25.18
CA TYR A 219 -5.63 -2.28 26.55
C TYR A 219 -7.04 -2.62 27.00
N ARG A 220 -7.15 -2.98 28.28
CA ARG A 220 -8.42 -3.27 28.94
C ARG A 220 -9.06 -1.95 29.35
N THR A 221 -10.19 -1.61 28.76
CA THR A 221 -11.01 -0.51 29.30
C THR A 221 -11.57 -0.92 30.68
N ARG A 222 -11.96 0.04 31.53
CA ARG A 222 -12.59 -0.24 32.84
C ARG A 222 -13.85 -1.12 32.74
N PHE A 223 -14.44 -1.22 31.54
CA PHE A 223 -15.65 -2.00 31.26
C PHE A 223 -15.38 -3.31 30.50
N GLY A 224 -14.13 -3.77 30.41
CA GLY A 224 -13.81 -5.09 29.87
C GLY A 224 -13.84 -5.22 28.35
N GLU A 225 -14.29 -4.20 27.61
CA GLU A 225 -14.21 -4.18 26.15
C GLU A 225 -12.74 -3.95 25.71
N LEU A 226 -12.20 -4.93 24.99
CA LEU A 226 -10.96 -4.80 24.23
C LEU A 226 -11.23 -3.93 23.01
N THR A 227 -10.81 -2.66 23.04
CA THR A 227 -10.86 -1.77 21.89
C THR A 227 -9.48 -1.65 21.27
N TYR A 228 -9.38 -1.87 19.95
CA TYR A 228 -8.17 -1.54 19.21
C TYR A 228 -8.06 -0.02 19.14
N LEU A 229 -7.00 0.56 19.73
CA LEU A 229 -6.47 1.80 19.16
C LEU A 229 -6.09 1.39 17.74
N ASN A 230 -6.83 1.84 16.74
CA ASN A 230 -6.21 2.07 15.46
C ASN A 230 -5.36 3.32 15.69
N PRO A 231 -4.02 3.26 15.87
CA PRO A 231 -3.22 4.34 15.32
C PRO A 231 -3.52 4.24 13.83
N GLU A 232 -4.54 4.94 13.34
CA GLU A 232 -4.77 5.08 11.91
C GLU A 232 -3.40 5.44 11.35
N GLU A 233 -2.80 4.50 10.62
CA GLU A 233 -1.47 4.72 10.12
C GLU A 233 -1.53 6.00 9.32
N PRO A 234 -0.61 6.95 9.56
CA PRO A 234 -0.62 8.18 8.82
C PRO A 234 -0.60 7.83 7.34
N ASN A 235 -1.52 8.42 6.57
CA ASN A 235 -1.55 8.22 5.12
C ASN A 235 -0.15 8.57 4.56
N GLU A 236 0.26 7.99 3.44
CA GLU A 236 1.59 8.21 2.87
C GLU A 236 1.89 9.71 2.69
N ALA A 237 0.88 10.50 2.31
CA ALA A 237 0.97 11.94 2.21
C ALA A 237 1.28 12.64 3.56
N GLU A 238 0.73 12.14 4.67
CA GLU A 238 1.04 12.61 6.02
C GLU A 238 2.45 12.18 6.46
N LYS A 239 2.85 10.93 6.18
CA LYS A 239 4.22 10.44 6.42
C LYS A 239 5.25 11.36 5.75
N ARG A 240 5.02 11.72 4.49
CA ARG A 240 5.85 12.68 3.74
C ARG A 240 5.82 14.09 4.35
N LEU A 241 4.67 14.55 4.83
CA LEU A 241 4.56 15.86 5.49
C LEU A 241 5.40 15.90 6.77
N PHE A 242 5.38 14.83 7.57
CA PHE A 242 6.18 14.73 8.80
C PHE A 242 7.68 14.79 8.49
N GLN A 243 8.14 14.05 7.47
CA GLN A 243 9.53 14.07 7.04
C GLN A 243 9.98 15.46 6.57
N VAL A 244 9.13 16.17 5.82
CA VAL A 244 9.49 17.49 5.26
C VAL A 244 9.47 18.60 6.32
N THR A 245 8.51 18.56 7.25
CA THR A 245 8.32 19.65 8.23
C THR A 245 9.04 19.40 9.55
N GLY A 246 9.34 18.15 9.89
CA GLY A 246 9.86 17.76 11.20
C GLY A 246 8.84 17.90 12.34
N TYR A 247 7.58 18.23 12.04
CA TYR A 247 6.53 18.33 13.06
C TYR A 247 5.99 16.95 13.43
N GLY A 248 5.80 16.71 14.73
CA GLY A 248 5.14 15.50 15.23
C GLY A 248 3.66 15.43 14.81
N ARG A 249 3.13 14.20 14.75
CA ARG A 249 1.71 13.94 14.41
C ARG A 249 0.75 14.68 15.34
N GLU A 250 1.03 14.66 16.65
CA GLU A 250 0.22 15.34 17.66
C GLU A 250 0.20 16.85 17.44
N TYR A 251 1.36 17.43 17.11
CA TYR A 251 1.47 18.85 16.83
C TYR A 251 0.60 19.26 15.64
N ILE A 252 0.69 18.54 14.52
CA ILE A 252 -0.12 18.83 13.33
C ILE A 252 -1.62 18.69 13.61
N LYS A 253 -2.03 17.68 14.40
CA LYS A 253 -3.43 17.52 14.84
C LYS A 253 -3.91 18.69 15.70
N SER A 254 -3.03 19.29 16.50
CA SER A 254 -3.36 20.46 17.32
C SER A 254 -3.47 21.79 16.56
N LEU A 255 -2.99 21.86 15.31
CA LEU A 255 -3.04 23.08 14.51
C LEU A 255 -4.48 23.46 14.18
N TYR A 256 -4.75 24.76 14.21
CA TYR A 256 -5.99 25.31 13.70
C TYR A 256 -5.96 25.33 12.17
N ILE A 257 -6.71 24.44 11.55
CA ILE A 257 -6.79 24.30 10.10
C ILE A 257 -8.22 24.61 9.63
N LYS A 258 -8.35 25.52 8.68
CA LYS A 258 -9.65 25.91 8.11
C LYS A 258 -9.58 26.11 6.61
N ASP A 259 -10.48 25.44 5.90
CA ASP A 259 -10.66 25.62 4.46
C ASP A 259 -11.43 26.95 4.24
N LEU A 260 -10.79 27.93 3.59
CA LEU A 260 -11.30 29.30 3.45
C LEU A 260 -12.12 29.50 2.19
N VAL A 261 -11.64 28.99 1.05
CA VAL A 261 -12.28 29.15 -0.26
C VAL A 261 -12.28 27.81 -0.97
N ILE A 262 -13.45 27.35 -1.36
CA ILE A 262 -13.64 26.16 -2.19
C ILE A 262 -14.31 26.63 -3.49
N ARG A 263 -13.70 26.33 -4.63
CA ARG A 263 -14.23 26.67 -5.95
C ARG A 263 -14.21 25.46 -6.87
N ARG A 264 -15.26 25.29 -7.66
CA ARG A 264 -15.26 24.40 -8.83
C ARG A 264 -14.76 25.19 -10.03
N VAL A 265 -13.65 24.77 -10.61
CA VAL A 265 -13.07 25.37 -11.82
C VAL A 265 -13.14 24.36 -12.96
N SER A 266 -13.29 24.79 -14.20
CA SER A 266 -13.34 23.88 -15.35
C SER A 266 -12.36 24.32 -16.43
N ASN A 267 -11.64 23.36 -16.99
CA ASN A 267 -10.80 23.58 -18.17
C ASN A 267 -11.52 23.04 -19.42
N GLN A 268 -11.55 23.81 -20.51
CA GLN A 268 -12.07 23.33 -21.79
C GLN A 268 -10.96 22.60 -22.54
N THR A 269 -11.13 21.29 -22.74
CA THR A 269 -10.18 20.45 -23.49
C THR A 269 -10.83 19.96 -24.79
N ARG A 270 -10.05 19.30 -25.65
CA ARG A 270 -10.57 18.64 -26.86
C ARG A 270 -11.63 17.57 -26.53
N LEU A 271 -11.51 16.92 -25.37
CA LEU A 271 -12.45 15.90 -24.89
C LEU A 271 -13.68 16.50 -24.17
N GLY A 272 -13.73 17.82 -23.99
CA GLY A 272 -14.81 18.53 -23.31
C GLY A 272 -14.36 19.29 -22.06
N LYS A 273 -15.34 19.67 -21.23
CA LYS A 273 -15.12 20.40 -19.97
C LYS A 273 -14.63 19.44 -18.89
N VAL A 274 -13.40 19.62 -18.43
CA VAL A 274 -12.82 18.88 -17.30
C VAL A 274 -12.96 19.73 -16.03
N PRO A 275 -13.88 19.39 -15.10
CA PRO A 275 -14.00 20.08 -13.83
C PRO A 275 -12.90 19.65 -12.86
N SER A 276 -12.49 20.56 -11.99
CA SER A 276 -11.63 20.27 -10.85
C SER A 276 -12.00 21.18 -9.69
N MET A 277 -11.68 20.76 -8.49
CA MET A 277 -11.92 21.47 -7.25
C MET A 277 -10.64 22.16 -6.80
N SER A 278 -10.69 23.47 -6.59
CA SER A 278 -9.57 24.25 -6.07
C SER A 278 -9.91 24.79 -4.70
N VAL A 279 -9.01 24.55 -3.75
CA VAL A 279 -9.21 24.85 -2.33
C VAL A 279 -8.07 25.75 -1.85
N VAL A 280 -8.42 26.78 -1.07
CA VAL A 280 -7.50 27.62 -0.31
C VAL A 280 -7.72 27.35 1.17
N THR A 281 -6.67 26.97 1.88
CA THR A 281 -6.71 26.57 3.30
C THR A 281 -5.72 27.41 4.09
N VAL A 282 -6.07 27.73 5.33
CA VAL A 282 -5.15 28.30 6.32
C VAL A 282 -4.84 27.27 7.40
N ALA A 283 -3.58 27.23 7.84
CA ALA A 283 -3.13 26.47 9.00
C ALA A 283 -2.39 27.42 9.95
N GLY A 284 -2.58 27.29 11.26
CA GLY A 284 -1.82 28.08 12.22
C GLY A 284 -1.89 27.51 13.64
N ASN A 285 -0.91 27.89 14.46
CA ASN A 285 -0.78 27.41 15.84
C ASN A 285 -1.48 28.32 16.87
N GLN A 286 -2.25 29.32 16.41
CA GLN A 286 -2.87 30.36 17.25
C GLN A 286 -1.88 31.15 18.12
N ASN A 287 -0.58 31.05 17.84
CA ASN A 287 0.49 31.66 18.62
C ASN A 287 1.56 32.29 17.70
N GLY A 288 1.10 33.00 16.67
CA GLY A 288 1.97 33.77 15.78
C GLY A 288 2.61 32.96 14.66
N LEU A 289 2.22 31.72 14.43
CA LEU A 289 2.63 30.95 13.25
C LEU A 289 1.40 30.68 12.38
N MET A 290 1.48 31.04 11.10
CA MET A 290 0.41 30.80 10.14
C MET A 290 0.98 30.52 8.75
N GLY A 291 0.36 29.61 8.01
CA GLY A 291 0.62 29.36 6.61
C GLY A 291 -0.67 29.26 5.80
N ILE A 292 -0.59 29.56 4.52
CA ILE A 292 -1.68 29.34 3.56
C ILE A 292 -1.27 28.30 2.52
N GLY A 293 -2.23 27.49 2.12
CA GLY A 293 -2.07 26.43 1.13
C GLY A 293 -3.13 26.54 0.06
N ILE A 294 -2.72 26.40 -1.19
CA ILE A 294 -3.62 26.34 -2.35
C ILE A 294 -3.38 25.03 -3.05
N ALA A 295 -4.43 24.26 -3.28
CA ALA A 295 -4.36 23.04 -4.08
C ALA A 295 -5.54 22.95 -5.06
N LYS A 296 -5.40 22.01 -6.00
CA LYS A 296 -6.39 21.69 -7.01
C LYS A 296 -6.31 20.19 -7.29
N SER A 297 -7.44 19.50 -7.19
CA SER A 297 -7.59 18.09 -7.55
C SER A 297 -8.94 17.90 -8.24
N ASP A 298 -9.19 16.71 -8.77
CA ASP A 298 -10.49 16.38 -9.37
C ASP A 298 -11.54 16.19 -8.27
N GLU A 299 -11.15 15.48 -7.20
CA GLU A 299 -11.97 15.29 -5.99
C GLU A 299 -11.76 16.38 -4.92
N ILE A 300 -12.81 16.66 -4.15
CA ILE A 300 -12.79 17.70 -3.11
C ILE A 300 -11.87 17.29 -1.95
N VAL A 301 -11.98 16.04 -1.50
CA VAL A 301 -11.26 15.54 -0.31
C VAL A 301 -9.76 15.62 -0.53
N ASP A 302 -9.29 15.18 -1.71
CA ASP A 302 -7.89 15.25 -2.09
C ASP A 302 -7.38 16.69 -2.21
N ALA A 303 -8.19 17.58 -2.79
CA ALA A 303 -7.84 18.99 -2.88
C ALA A 303 -7.72 19.63 -1.49
N CYS A 304 -8.60 19.30 -0.54
CA CYS A 304 -8.51 19.72 0.85
C CYS A 304 -7.23 19.16 1.52
N GLN A 305 -6.97 17.86 1.42
CA GLN A 305 -5.77 17.24 2.02
C GLN A 305 -4.47 17.87 1.49
N GLN A 306 -4.36 18.05 0.17
CA GLN A 306 -3.20 18.71 -0.44
C GLN A 306 -3.08 20.18 -0.03
N ALA A 307 -4.20 20.91 0.08
CA ALA A 307 -4.18 22.30 0.53
C ALA A 307 -3.75 22.41 2.00
N ARG A 308 -4.21 21.51 2.87
CA ARG A 308 -3.80 21.42 4.27
C ARG A 308 -2.31 21.12 4.40
N ALA A 309 -1.80 20.11 3.69
CA ALA A 309 -0.38 19.77 3.69
C ALA A 309 0.49 20.96 3.23
N ARG A 310 0.08 21.67 2.17
CA ARG A 310 0.76 22.88 1.70
C ARG A 310 0.69 24.02 2.72
N ALA A 311 -0.43 24.21 3.41
CA ALA A 311 -0.57 25.23 4.43
C ALA A 311 0.36 24.99 5.63
N VAL A 312 0.44 23.74 6.10
CA VAL A 312 1.35 23.34 7.19
C VAL A 312 2.82 23.52 6.77
N LYS A 313 3.17 23.12 5.55
CA LYS A 313 4.53 23.30 5.00
C LYS A 313 4.93 24.78 4.89
N ASN A 314 3.99 25.67 4.60
CA ASN A 314 4.23 27.10 4.39
C ASN A 314 4.01 27.95 5.65
N MET A 315 4.01 27.35 6.84
CA MET A 315 3.83 28.11 8.08
C MET A 315 5.00 29.06 8.34
N GLN A 316 4.69 30.35 8.50
CA GLN A 316 5.66 31.42 8.74
C GLN A 316 5.29 32.23 10.00
N PRO A 317 6.28 32.80 10.70
CA PRO A 317 6.04 33.63 11.87
C PRO A 317 5.42 34.98 11.48
N VAL A 318 4.25 35.28 12.03
CA VAL A 318 3.56 36.56 11.89
C VAL A 318 3.94 37.45 13.08
N PRO A 319 4.54 38.63 12.85
CA PRO A 319 4.84 39.57 13.92
C PRO A 319 3.53 40.12 14.52
N ARG A 320 3.47 40.19 15.85
CA ARG A 320 2.29 40.65 16.62
C ARG A 320 2.71 41.55 17.78
N TYR A 321 2.12 42.73 17.88
CA TYR A 321 2.22 43.62 19.03
C TYR A 321 1.39 43.07 20.20
N GLU A 322 2.00 43.04 21.39
CA GLU A 322 1.44 42.48 22.63
C GLU A 322 0.84 41.06 22.45
N LYS A 323 1.37 40.27 21.49
CA LYS A 323 0.81 38.96 21.10
C LYS A 323 -0.70 38.99 20.76
N ARG A 324 -1.26 40.14 20.36
CA ARG A 324 -2.72 40.28 20.12
C ARG A 324 -3.12 41.02 18.84
N THR A 325 -2.34 42.00 18.38
CA THR A 325 -2.66 42.84 17.20
C THR A 325 -1.43 42.98 16.30
N ILE A 326 -1.61 43.52 15.11
CA ILE A 326 -0.52 43.87 14.18
C ILE A 326 0.24 45.14 14.60
N PHE A 327 1.45 45.32 14.08
CA PHE A 327 2.26 46.53 14.22
C PHE A 327 1.84 47.60 13.20
N GLY A 328 1.24 48.69 13.71
CA GLY A 328 0.77 49.79 12.88
C GLY A 328 -0.36 49.39 11.93
N ASP A 329 -0.71 50.30 11.03
CA ASP A 329 -1.68 50.02 9.97
C ASP A 329 -0.92 49.57 8.71
N VAL A 330 -1.39 48.48 8.11
CA VAL A 330 -0.75 47.86 6.94
C VAL A 330 -1.73 47.73 5.80
N GLU A 331 -1.25 47.97 4.59
CA GLU A 331 -2.02 47.85 3.36
C GLU A 331 -1.46 46.68 2.53
N GLY A 332 -2.37 45.94 1.89
CA GLY A 332 -2.02 44.82 1.03
C GLY A 332 -2.76 44.91 -0.30
N LYS A 333 -2.09 44.54 -1.40
CA LYS A 333 -2.66 44.62 -2.74
C LYS A 333 -2.29 43.39 -3.58
N VAL A 334 -3.32 42.66 -4.04
CA VAL A 334 -3.15 41.55 -4.99
C VAL A 334 -4.19 41.67 -6.11
N GLY A 335 -3.70 41.92 -7.33
CA GLY A 335 -4.55 42.25 -8.47
C GLY A 335 -5.37 43.52 -8.18
N ALA A 336 -6.70 43.43 -8.33
CA ALA A 336 -7.63 44.53 -8.02
C ALA A 336 -8.12 44.55 -6.56
N VAL A 337 -7.68 43.62 -5.71
CA VAL A 337 -8.01 43.63 -4.27
C VAL A 337 -7.03 44.55 -3.56
N GLU A 338 -7.58 45.55 -2.88
CA GLU A 338 -6.86 46.47 -2.01
C GLU A 338 -7.48 46.37 -0.61
N LEU A 339 -6.69 45.97 0.38
CA LEU A 339 -7.11 45.87 1.76
C LEU A 339 -6.26 46.76 2.67
N LYS A 340 -6.87 47.16 3.78
CA LYS A 340 -6.22 47.86 4.88
C LYS A 340 -6.51 47.13 6.18
N LEU A 341 -5.45 46.66 6.83
CA LEU A 341 -5.47 46.12 8.17
C LEU A 341 -5.09 47.22 9.15
N MET A 342 -5.89 47.42 10.18
CA MET A 342 -5.68 48.46 11.17
C MET A 342 -5.52 47.85 12.55
N HIS A 343 -4.47 48.25 13.25
CA HIS A 343 -4.26 47.86 14.64
C HIS A 343 -5.34 48.48 15.55
N ARG A 344 -5.70 47.76 16.61
CA ARG A 344 -6.77 48.18 17.53
C ARG A 344 -6.39 47.98 19.00
N PRO A 345 -6.98 48.77 19.93
CA PRO A 345 -6.75 48.61 21.36
C PRO A 345 -7.26 47.26 21.87
N PRO A 346 -6.80 46.80 23.05
CA PRO A 346 -7.19 45.51 23.58
C PRO A 346 -8.67 45.47 23.95
N GLY A 347 -9.32 44.35 23.65
CA GLY A 347 -10.76 44.15 23.91
C GLY A 347 -11.66 44.66 22.79
N PHE A 348 -11.09 45.07 21.65
CA PHE A 348 -11.86 45.48 20.47
C PHE A 348 -12.45 44.27 19.72
N GLY A 349 -11.73 43.15 19.74
CA GLY A 349 -12.07 41.92 19.03
C GLY A 349 -11.72 41.94 17.54
N LEU A 350 -12.10 40.87 16.84
CA LEU A 350 -11.89 40.71 15.40
C LEU A 350 -13.06 41.30 14.62
N ARG A 351 -12.93 42.55 14.12
CA ARG A 351 -13.96 43.20 13.28
C ARG A 351 -13.47 43.29 11.84
N CYS A 352 -13.57 42.16 11.14
CA CYS A 352 -13.04 41.98 9.80
C CYS A 352 -13.95 41.07 8.97
N GLN A 353 -13.68 40.98 7.66
CA GLN A 353 -14.34 40.02 6.77
C GLN A 353 -14.05 38.58 7.24
N HIS A 354 -15.01 37.66 7.07
CA HIS A 354 -14.92 36.26 7.52
C HIS A 354 -13.62 35.53 7.13
N LEU A 355 -13.09 35.76 5.91
CA LEU A 355 -11.81 35.16 5.49
C LEU A 355 -10.63 35.65 6.34
N ILE A 356 -10.58 36.96 6.58
CA ILE A 356 -9.54 37.60 7.39
C ILE A 356 -9.72 37.23 8.87
N PHE A 357 -10.96 37.05 9.33
CA PHE A 357 -11.28 36.59 10.67
C PHE A 357 -10.65 35.22 10.95
N GLU A 358 -10.86 34.25 10.06
CA GLU A 358 -10.31 32.90 10.19
C GLU A 358 -8.77 32.91 10.16
N MET A 359 -8.18 33.74 9.30
CA MET A 359 -6.73 33.93 9.27
C MET A 359 -6.22 34.54 10.59
N CYS A 360 -6.86 35.60 11.10
CA CYS A 360 -6.47 36.22 12.35
C CYS A 360 -6.54 35.22 13.51
N ARG A 361 -7.58 34.39 13.55
CA ARG A 361 -7.72 33.31 14.53
C ARG A 361 -6.59 32.28 14.41
N ALA A 362 -6.24 31.86 13.19
CA ALA A 362 -5.12 30.95 12.95
C ALA A 362 -3.76 31.54 13.39
N ALA A 363 -3.54 32.85 13.22
CA ALA A 363 -2.34 33.55 13.70
C ALA A 363 -2.32 33.79 15.22
N GLY A 364 -3.47 33.73 15.90
CA GLY A 364 -3.56 34.22 17.29
C GLY A 364 -3.63 35.75 17.39
N ILE A 365 -4.20 36.42 16.39
CA ILE A 365 -4.59 37.83 16.47
C ILE A 365 -5.99 37.88 17.09
N HIS A 366 -6.18 38.77 18.05
CA HIS A 366 -7.42 38.92 18.81
C HIS A 366 -8.11 40.27 18.55
N ASP A 367 -7.33 41.32 18.29
CA ASP A 367 -7.86 42.67 18.04
C ASP A 367 -7.37 43.18 16.68
N ILE A 368 -8.30 43.40 15.75
CA ILE A 368 -7.99 43.99 14.45
C ILE A 368 -9.25 44.57 13.81
N ALA A 369 -9.08 45.63 13.02
CA ALA A 369 -10.10 46.07 12.07
C ALA A 369 -9.57 45.89 10.65
N ALA A 370 -10.36 45.31 9.75
CA ALA A 370 -9.97 45.16 8.35
C ALA A 370 -11.02 45.73 7.41
N ARG A 371 -10.57 46.48 6.40
CA ARG A 371 -11.42 46.98 5.32
C ARG A 371 -10.87 46.54 3.97
N VAL A 372 -11.74 45.94 3.16
CA VAL A 372 -11.45 45.64 1.75
C VAL A 372 -12.10 46.72 0.90
N ASN A 373 -11.29 47.58 0.30
CA ASN A 373 -11.73 48.83 -0.30
C ASN A 373 -12.23 48.63 -1.73
N ARG A 374 -11.51 47.86 -2.54
CA ARG A 374 -11.74 47.72 -3.98
C ARG A 374 -12.45 46.41 -4.32
N SER A 375 -11.76 45.44 -4.93
CA SER A 375 -12.36 44.13 -5.22
C SER A 375 -12.42 43.24 -3.97
N ARG A 376 -13.43 42.36 -3.89
CA ARG A 376 -13.62 41.38 -2.80
C ARG A 376 -13.46 39.94 -3.28
N ASN A 377 -12.62 39.69 -4.29
CA ASN A 377 -12.34 38.33 -4.77
C ASN A 377 -11.77 37.48 -3.61
N PRO A 378 -12.42 36.36 -3.21
CA PRO A 378 -12.05 35.59 -2.03
C PRO A 378 -10.59 35.13 -2.01
N MET A 379 -10.11 34.55 -3.12
CA MET A 379 -8.75 34.02 -3.21
C MET A 379 -7.70 35.14 -3.10
N ASN A 380 -7.93 36.27 -3.77
CA ASN A 380 -7.00 37.39 -3.73
C ASN A 380 -7.08 38.15 -2.40
N THR A 381 -8.23 38.15 -1.74
CA THR A 381 -8.39 38.72 -0.38
C THR A 381 -7.55 37.96 0.62
N VAL A 382 -7.56 36.62 0.58
CA VAL A 382 -6.70 35.78 1.44
C VAL A 382 -5.22 36.03 1.15
N LYS A 383 -4.82 36.05 -0.12
CA LYS A 383 -3.42 36.31 -0.50
C LYS A 383 -2.94 37.68 -0.06
N ALA A 384 -3.74 38.71 -0.31
CA ALA A 384 -3.38 40.08 0.03
C ALA A 384 -3.38 40.29 1.56
N ALA A 385 -4.28 39.65 2.30
CA ALA A 385 -4.26 39.67 3.76
C ALA A 385 -3.02 38.95 4.32
N TYR A 386 -2.63 37.83 3.74
CA TYR A 386 -1.39 37.12 4.11
C TYR A 386 -0.16 38.00 3.87
N GLU A 387 -0.07 38.61 2.69
CA GLU A 387 1.02 39.53 2.34
C GLU A 387 1.08 40.75 3.27
N ALA A 388 -0.07 41.35 3.60
CA ALA A 388 -0.15 42.45 4.56
C ALA A 388 0.29 42.05 5.98
N LEU A 389 -0.05 40.83 6.42
CA LEU A 389 0.41 40.33 7.72
C LEU A 389 1.92 40.08 7.73
N MET A 390 2.52 39.67 6.62
CA MET A 390 3.96 39.43 6.51
C MET A 390 4.77 40.70 6.23
N SER A 391 4.18 41.74 5.66
CA SER A 391 4.86 43.01 5.33
C SER A 391 4.91 44.03 6.48
N GLN A 392 4.49 43.63 7.67
CA GLN A 392 4.59 44.45 8.88
C GLN A 392 6.04 44.88 9.13
N ARG A 393 6.25 46.16 9.47
CA ARG A 393 7.57 46.66 9.85
C ARG A 393 7.78 46.47 11.34
N ASN A 394 8.83 45.76 11.72
CA ASN A 394 9.20 45.66 13.13
C ASN A 394 9.64 47.03 13.66
N PRO A 395 9.14 47.47 14.83
CA PRO A 395 9.50 48.76 15.41
C PRO A 395 11.00 48.86 15.74
N GLU A 396 11.64 47.74 16.07
CA GLU A 396 13.08 47.65 16.34
C GLU A 396 13.92 47.92 15.09
N ASP A 397 13.52 47.37 13.94
CA ASP A 397 14.20 47.60 12.67
C ASP A 397 14.06 49.06 12.23
N ILE A 398 12.89 49.67 12.46
CA ILE A 398 12.67 51.11 12.22
C ILE A 398 13.57 51.96 13.13
N ALA A 399 13.66 51.60 14.42
CA ALA A 399 14.50 52.29 15.39
C ALA A 399 15.98 52.27 14.99
N ARG A 400 16.46 51.09 14.59
CA ARG A 400 17.83 50.88 14.10
C ARG A 400 18.11 51.69 12.83
N ALA A 401 17.20 51.64 11.85
CA ALA A 401 17.34 52.38 10.60
C ALA A 401 17.38 53.90 10.78
N ARG A 402 16.66 54.43 11.79
CA ARG A 402 16.59 55.86 12.08
C ARG A 402 17.62 56.34 13.11
N GLY A 403 18.35 55.43 13.76
CA GLY A 403 19.24 55.75 14.88
C GLY A 403 18.52 56.37 16.09
N LYS A 404 17.21 56.11 16.25
CA LYS A 404 16.38 56.69 17.31
C LYS A 404 15.68 55.58 18.06
N LYS A 405 15.63 55.69 19.40
CA LYS A 405 14.89 54.75 20.24
C LYS A 405 13.39 54.87 19.97
N MET A 406 12.76 53.80 19.49
CA MET A 406 11.30 53.70 19.38
C MET A 406 10.75 53.21 20.71
N VAL A 407 10.04 54.07 21.44
CA VAL A 407 9.49 53.74 22.75
C VAL A 407 7.99 53.46 22.64
N ASP A 408 7.56 52.30 23.13
CA ASP A 408 6.15 52.02 23.34
C ASP A 408 5.65 52.71 24.62
N VAL A 409 4.88 53.79 24.43
CA VAL A 409 4.32 54.60 25.53
C VAL A 409 3.45 53.76 26.46
N ARG A 410 2.68 52.81 25.91
CA ARG A 410 1.78 51.95 26.69
C ARG A 410 2.60 50.99 27.56
N GLY A 411 3.64 50.37 26.99
CA GLY A 411 4.55 49.49 27.72
C GLY A 411 5.27 50.20 28.87
N VAL A 412 5.71 51.44 28.67
CA VAL A 412 6.35 52.25 29.71
C VAL A 412 5.37 52.61 30.83
N TYR A 413 4.18 53.09 30.47
CA TYR A 413 3.17 53.54 31.43
C TYR A 413 2.75 52.43 32.41
N TYR A 414 2.62 51.19 31.92
CA TYR A 414 2.26 50.04 32.75
C TYR A 414 3.46 49.22 33.27
N SER A 415 4.69 49.73 33.14
CA SER A 415 5.92 49.05 33.59
C SER A 415 6.04 47.60 33.09
N GLY A 416 5.59 47.32 31.87
CA GLY A 416 5.60 45.97 31.29
C GLY A 416 4.52 45.01 31.81
N LYS A 417 3.67 45.41 32.76
CA LYS A 417 2.47 44.65 33.17
C LYS A 417 1.38 44.86 32.11
N GLY A 418 1.46 44.10 31.03
CA GLY A 418 0.42 44.06 30.00
C GLY A 418 -0.96 43.71 30.60
N VAL A 419 -2.02 44.09 29.89
CA VAL A 419 -3.40 43.75 30.27
C VAL A 419 -3.58 42.23 30.07
N LEU A 420 -3.32 41.45 31.11
CA LEU A 420 -3.65 40.03 31.15
C LEU A 420 -5.11 39.87 30.74
N SER A 421 -5.35 38.97 29.79
CA SER A 421 -6.71 38.60 29.39
C SER A 421 -7.46 38.11 30.62
N ARG A 422 -8.80 38.28 30.66
CA ARG A 422 -9.64 37.81 31.77
C ARG A 422 -9.45 36.32 32.09
N ARG A 423 -8.99 35.52 31.12
CA ARG A 423 -8.63 34.11 31.27
C ARG A 423 -7.29 33.93 31.99
N GLU A 424 -6.25 34.65 31.60
CA GLU A 424 -4.93 34.56 32.24
C GLU A 424 -4.95 35.06 33.70
N ARG A 425 -5.88 35.94 34.07
CA ARG A 425 -6.08 36.37 35.47
C ARG A 425 -6.75 35.32 36.36
N ARG A 426 -7.36 34.26 35.80
CA ARG A 426 -8.00 33.18 36.58
C ARG A 426 -7.04 32.03 36.90
N THR A 427 -5.91 31.96 36.20
CA THR A 427 -4.92 30.88 36.31
C THR A 427 -3.62 31.33 36.98
N ALA A 428 -3.52 32.61 37.36
CA ALA A 428 -2.34 33.21 37.98
C ALA A 428 -2.57 33.49 39.46
#